data_AF-A0A512JJH7-F1
#
_entry.id   AF-A0A512JJH7-F1
#
_cell.length_a   1.000
_cell.length_b   1.000
_cell.length_c   1.000
_cell.angle_alpha   90.00
_cell.angle_beta   90.00
_cell.angle_gamma   90.00
#
_symmetry.space_group_name_H-M   'P 1'
#
loop_
_entity.id
_entity.type
_entity.pdbx_description
1 polymer ?
#
loop_
_entity_poly.entity_id
_entity_poly.type
_entity_poly.pdbx_seq_one_letter_code
_entity_poly.pdbx_strand_id
1 'polypeptide(L)'
;MTDQTTRKFIILMTDGENQSTSNSSNNGSYYSGISYIWADRLGNFNEYASNAARTAALDSRLSTLCTNIKAAGIQIFTIRVEVTSGTSALLQSCASNPNMFNDVSNSANLTAAFQAIGAQISELRLSN
;
A
#
# COMPACT_ATOMS: atom_id res chain seq x y z
N MET A 1 14.69 22.54 -1.86
CA MET A 1 14.62 23.09 -0.49
C MET A 1 13.51 22.36 0.25
N THR A 2 13.83 21.26 0.92
CA THR A 2 12.91 20.57 1.84
C THR A 2 13.16 21.16 3.22
N ASP A 3 12.15 21.82 3.77
CA ASP A 3 12.13 22.28 5.16
C ASP A 3 12.43 21.09 6.10
N GLN A 4 13.58 21.13 6.78
CA GLN A 4 14.08 20.09 7.67
C GLN A 4 13.33 20.03 9.02
N THR A 5 12.37 20.93 9.27
CA THR A 5 11.65 20.99 10.55
C THR A 5 10.28 20.28 10.52
N THR A 6 9.73 20.03 9.33
CA THR A 6 8.40 19.40 9.19
C THR A 6 8.51 17.92 8.86
N ARG A 7 8.10 17.04 9.79
CA ARG A 7 7.95 15.61 9.51
C ARG A 7 6.69 15.35 8.70
N LYS A 8 6.80 14.46 7.71
CA LYS A 8 5.71 14.08 6.81
C LYS A 8 5.38 12.60 7.00
N PHE A 9 4.08 12.31 7.02
CA PHE A 9 3.55 10.97 7.24
C PHE A 9 2.53 10.62 6.16
N ILE A 10 2.54 9.36 5.72
CA ILE A 10 1.48 8.74 4.92
C ILE A 10 0.91 7.59 5.72
N ILE A 11 -0.42 7.49 5.74
CA ILE A 11 -1.12 6.32 6.27
C ILE A 11 -1.72 5.59 5.06
N LEU A 12 -1.14 4.43 4.72
CA LEU A 12 -1.60 3.57 3.63
C LEU A 12 -2.53 2.50 4.21
N MET A 13 -3.78 2.47 3.77
CA MET A 13 -4.77 1.48 4.19
C MET A 13 -5.20 0.61 3.01
N THR A 14 -5.22 -0.71 3.19
CA THR A 14 -5.66 -1.70 2.18
C THR A 14 -5.93 -3.06 2.84
N ASP A 15 -6.60 -3.98 2.14
CA ASP A 15 -6.71 -5.39 2.51
C ASP A 15 -5.37 -6.17 2.37
N GLY A 16 -4.42 -5.61 1.61
CA GLY A 16 -3.07 -6.14 1.48
C GLY A 16 -2.89 -7.10 0.30
N GLU A 17 -3.89 -7.20 -0.57
CA GLU A 17 -3.81 -7.95 -1.82
C GLU A 17 -3.91 -6.99 -3.02
N ASN A 18 -2.83 -6.94 -3.81
CA ASN A 18 -2.88 -6.24 -5.09
C ASN A 18 -3.45 -7.17 -6.16
N GLN A 19 -4.60 -6.81 -6.71
CA GLN A 19 -5.24 -7.62 -7.76
C GLN A 19 -5.61 -6.81 -8.99
N SER A 20 -5.42 -7.44 -10.15
CA SER A 20 -5.99 -7.00 -11.42
C SER A 20 -6.51 -8.22 -12.16
N THR A 21 -7.78 -8.50 -11.97
CA THR A 21 -8.42 -9.72 -12.45
C THR A 21 -8.68 -9.65 -13.95
N SER A 22 -8.31 -10.70 -14.67
CA SER A 22 -8.64 -10.90 -16.08
C SER A 22 -10.13 -11.16 -16.25
N ASN A 23 -10.72 -10.68 -17.33
CA ASN A 23 -12.07 -11.07 -17.73
C ASN A 23 -12.09 -11.52 -19.19
N SER A 24 -13.13 -12.25 -19.59
CA SER A 24 -13.29 -12.79 -20.96
C SER A 24 -13.86 -11.76 -21.95
N SER A 25 -13.87 -10.48 -21.62
CA SER A 25 -14.35 -9.43 -22.52
C SER A 25 -13.21 -8.91 -23.39
N ASN A 26 -13.54 -8.18 -24.47
CA ASN A 26 -12.56 -7.48 -25.30
C ASN A 26 -11.72 -6.44 -24.52
N ASN A 27 -12.06 -6.14 -23.26
CA ASN A 27 -11.26 -5.27 -22.39
C ASN A 27 -10.16 -6.02 -21.61
N GLY A 28 -10.16 -7.36 -21.64
CA GLY A 28 -9.20 -8.25 -20.96
C GLY A 28 -9.15 -8.14 -19.43
N SER A 29 -9.92 -7.23 -18.83
CA SER A 29 -9.83 -6.86 -17.42
C SER A 29 -11.02 -6.03 -16.95
N TYR A 30 -11.24 -6.01 -15.64
CA TYR A 30 -12.14 -5.06 -15.01
C TYR A 30 -11.50 -3.67 -14.98
N TYR A 31 -12.33 -2.64 -15.18
CA TYR A 31 -11.88 -1.27 -15.00
C TYR A 31 -11.49 -1.03 -13.54
N SER A 32 -10.31 -0.44 -13.32
CA SER A 32 -9.74 -0.17 -11.99
C SER A 32 -8.90 1.10 -11.98
N GLY A 33 -8.21 1.41 -10.88
CA GLY A 33 -7.35 2.61 -10.76
C GLY A 33 -6.17 2.67 -11.76
N ILE A 34 -5.88 1.57 -12.43
CA ILE A 34 -4.89 1.44 -13.51
C ILE A 34 -5.54 1.42 -14.90
N SER A 35 -6.82 1.79 -15.01
CA SER A 35 -7.66 1.62 -16.21
C SER A 35 -7.78 0.14 -16.62
N TYR A 36 -8.07 -0.12 -17.89
CA TYR A 36 -8.03 -1.45 -18.48
C TYR A 36 -6.59 -1.89 -18.75
N ILE A 37 -6.37 -3.20 -18.90
CA ILE A 37 -5.04 -3.79 -19.12
C ILE A 37 -4.32 -3.24 -20.35
N TRP A 38 -5.07 -2.98 -21.41
CA TRP A 38 -4.55 -2.43 -22.67
C TRP A 38 -4.08 -0.97 -22.56
N ALA A 39 -4.32 -0.29 -21.44
CA ALA A 39 -3.81 1.06 -21.21
C ALA A 39 -2.32 1.08 -20.80
N ASP A 40 -1.69 -0.10 -20.71
CA ASP A 40 -0.26 -0.31 -20.40
C ASP A 40 0.23 0.38 -19.12
N ARG A 41 -0.70 0.69 -18.19
CA ARG A 41 -0.39 1.40 -16.95
C ARG A 41 0.36 0.53 -15.95
N LEU A 42 0.29 -0.80 -16.07
CA LEU A 42 1.07 -1.76 -15.29
C LEU A 42 2.38 -2.18 -15.98
N GLY A 43 2.67 -1.63 -17.15
CA GLY A 43 3.69 -2.13 -18.08
C GLY A 43 3.03 -2.74 -19.32
N ASN A 44 3.86 -3.06 -20.31
CA ASN A 44 3.42 -3.66 -21.58
C ASN A 44 2.95 -5.11 -21.34
N PHE A 45 1.72 -5.25 -20.90
CA PHE A 45 1.08 -6.54 -20.70
C PHE A 45 0.21 -6.85 -21.92
N ASN A 46 0.42 -8.01 -22.52
CA ASN A 46 -0.57 -8.55 -23.46
C ASN A 46 -1.87 -8.88 -22.69
N GLU A 47 -3.04 -8.80 -23.33
CA GLU A 47 -4.35 -9.04 -22.68
C GLU A 47 -4.46 -10.41 -21.97
N TYR A 48 -3.59 -11.36 -22.35
CA TYR A 48 -3.48 -12.71 -21.81
C TYR A 48 -2.56 -12.87 -20.59
N ALA A 49 -2.04 -11.78 -20.03
CA ALA A 49 -1.23 -11.84 -18.83
C ALA A 49 -1.98 -12.54 -17.69
N SER A 50 -1.35 -13.53 -17.05
CA SER A 50 -1.97 -14.25 -15.94
C SER A 50 -2.22 -13.31 -14.75
N ASN A 51 -3.25 -13.59 -13.95
CA ASN A 51 -3.52 -12.81 -12.72
C ASN A 51 -2.28 -12.71 -11.82
N ALA A 52 -1.50 -13.79 -11.72
CA ALA A 52 -0.24 -13.80 -10.97
C ALA A 52 0.81 -12.81 -11.51
N ALA A 53 0.98 -12.72 -12.83
CA ALA A 53 1.91 -11.76 -13.42
C ALA A 53 1.46 -10.30 -13.19
N ARG A 54 0.15 -10.06 -13.23
CA ARG A 54 -0.46 -8.74 -13.02
C ARG A 54 -0.33 -8.31 -11.55
N THR A 55 -0.59 -9.22 -10.62
CA THR A 55 -0.34 -9.02 -9.17
C THR A 55 1.14 -8.75 -8.89
N ALA A 56 2.06 -9.53 -9.47
CA ALA A 56 3.50 -9.30 -9.28
C ALA A 56 3.95 -7.91 -9.76
N ALA A 57 3.42 -7.41 -10.88
CA ALA A 57 3.72 -6.05 -11.34
C ALA A 57 3.12 -4.96 -10.45
N LEU A 58 1.90 -5.16 -9.94
CA LEU A 58 1.32 -4.26 -8.94
C LEU A 58 2.16 -4.24 -7.65
N ASP A 59 2.56 -5.41 -7.16
CA ASP A 59 3.40 -5.55 -5.97
C ASP A 59 4.75 -4.86 -6.15
N SER A 60 5.39 -5.06 -7.30
CA SER A 60 6.65 -4.38 -7.67
C SER A 60 6.46 -2.86 -7.70
N ARG A 61 5.34 -2.37 -8.23
CA ARG A 61 5.04 -0.94 -8.27
C ARG A 61 4.78 -0.37 -6.88
N LEU A 62 4.05 -1.09 -6.02
CA LEU A 62 3.83 -0.68 -4.63
C LEU A 62 5.16 -0.62 -3.88
N SER A 63 6.00 -1.65 -4.00
CA SER A 63 7.35 -1.66 -3.40
C SER A 63 8.21 -0.48 -3.86
N THR A 64 8.19 -0.17 -5.17
CA THR A 64 8.89 0.99 -5.74
C THR A 64 8.35 2.30 -5.18
N LEU A 65 7.02 2.45 -5.08
CA LEU A 65 6.39 3.62 -4.50
C LEU A 65 6.79 3.80 -3.04
N CYS A 66 6.73 2.76 -2.21
CA CYS A 66 7.14 2.81 -0.82
C CYS A 66 8.61 3.19 -0.67
N THR A 67 9.48 2.67 -1.54
CA THR A 67 10.91 3.02 -1.57
C THR A 67 11.11 4.51 -1.88
N ASN A 68 10.42 5.03 -2.90
CA ASN A 68 10.52 6.44 -3.29
C ASN A 68 9.99 7.39 -2.21
N ILE A 69 8.88 7.02 -1.55
CA ILE A 69 8.31 7.79 -0.44
C ILE A 69 9.30 7.86 0.73
N LYS A 70 9.88 6.71 1.13
CA LYS A 70 10.90 6.64 2.18
C LYS A 70 12.14 7.46 1.82
N ALA A 71 12.60 7.39 0.58
CA ALA A 71 13.74 8.17 0.08
C ALA A 71 13.46 9.69 0.09
N ALA A 72 12.20 10.11 -0.04
CA ALA A 72 11.78 11.50 0.10
C ALA A 72 11.68 11.99 1.56
N GLY A 73 12.07 11.16 2.54
CA GLY A 73 12.00 11.49 3.97
C GLY A 73 10.59 11.46 4.56
N ILE A 74 9.65 10.79 3.89
CA ILE A 74 8.27 10.63 4.36
C ILE A 74 8.16 9.28 5.07
N GLN A 75 7.61 9.30 6.30
CA GLN A 75 7.36 8.08 7.06
C GLN A 75 6.02 7.46 6.66
N ILE A 76 5.98 6.14 6.56
CA ILE A 76 4.82 5.38 6.09
C ILE A 76 4.32 4.49 7.22
N PHE A 77 3.07 4.72 7.61
CA PHE A 77 2.24 3.78 8.35
C PHE A 77 1.44 2.95 7.37
N THR A 78 1.33 1.65 7.62
CA THR A 78 0.48 0.75 6.83
C THR A 78 -0.56 0.11 7.73
N ILE A 79 -1.82 0.15 7.31
CA ILE A 79 -2.93 -0.50 7.98
C ILE A 79 -3.48 -1.56 7.03
N ARG A 80 -3.42 -2.82 7.46
CA ARG A 80 -4.07 -3.92 6.76
C ARG A 80 -5.46 -4.15 7.35
N VAL A 81 -6.49 -4.32 6.52
CA VAL A 81 -7.89 -4.44 6.95
C VAL A 81 -8.53 -5.71 6.41
N GLU A 82 -9.39 -6.37 7.22
CA GLU A 82 -10.34 -7.39 6.73
C GLU A 82 -9.72 -8.57 5.95
N VAL A 83 -8.72 -9.25 6.52
CA VAL A 83 -8.26 -10.52 5.95
C VAL A 83 -8.12 -11.62 7.00
N THR A 84 -8.71 -12.78 6.71
CA THR A 84 -8.70 -14.01 7.53
C THR A 84 -7.46 -14.88 7.34
N SER A 85 -6.63 -14.64 6.31
CA SER A 85 -5.37 -15.37 6.09
C SER A 85 -4.31 -14.57 5.31
N GLY A 86 -3.05 -14.97 5.44
CA GLY A 86 -1.91 -14.30 4.80
C GLY A 86 -1.33 -13.19 5.69
N THR A 87 -0.04 -12.92 5.55
CA THR A 87 0.62 -11.69 6.00
C THR A 87 1.03 -10.99 4.72
N SER A 88 0.59 -9.75 4.49
CA SER A 88 1.13 -9.01 3.34
C SER A 88 2.54 -8.54 3.72
N ALA A 89 3.53 -9.41 3.54
CA ALA A 89 4.95 -9.10 3.73
C ALA A 89 5.34 -7.83 2.96
N LEU A 90 4.65 -7.57 1.85
CA LEU A 90 4.73 -6.33 1.10
C LEU A 90 4.34 -5.10 1.94
N LEU A 91 3.19 -5.10 2.62
CA LEU A 91 2.79 -4.00 3.50
C LEU A 91 3.76 -3.83 4.68
N GLN A 92 4.19 -4.93 5.30
CA GLN A 92 5.18 -4.86 6.38
C GLN A 92 6.49 -4.23 5.91
N SER A 93 6.95 -4.53 4.69
CA SER A 93 8.14 -3.92 4.09
C SER A 93 7.94 -2.46 3.65
N CYS A 94 6.68 -2.08 3.36
CA CYS A 94 6.32 -0.72 2.98
C CYS A 94 6.33 0.23 4.17
N ALA A 95 5.93 -0.24 5.36
CA ALA A 95 6.03 0.52 6.61
C ALA A 95 7.48 0.99 6.84
N SER A 96 7.64 2.22 7.36
CA SER A 96 8.98 2.78 7.62
C SER A 96 9.67 2.17 8.83
N ASN A 97 8.92 1.56 9.74
CA ASN A 97 9.40 0.80 10.88
C ASN A 97 8.42 -0.36 11.14
N PRO A 98 8.85 -1.52 11.67
CA PRO A 98 7.96 -2.60 12.06
C PRO A 98 6.77 -2.16 12.93
N ASN A 99 6.96 -1.18 13.83
CA ASN A 99 5.91 -0.64 14.71
C ASN A 99 4.91 0.28 13.99
N MET A 100 5.15 0.59 12.72
CA MET A 100 4.26 1.39 11.86
C MET A 100 3.37 0.51 10.97
N PHE A 101 3.46 -0.82 11.10
CA PHE A 101 2.53 -1.77 10.51
C PHE A 101 1.43 -2.13 11.52
N ASN A 102 0.17 -1.97 11.13
CA ASN A 102 -1.00 -2.33 11.92
C ASN A 102 -1.82 -3.36 11.15
N ASP A 103 -2.05 -4.53 11.73
CA ASP A 103 -2.94 -5.54 11.17
C ASP A 103 -4.29 -5.50 11.90
N VAL A 104 -5.32 -5.09 11.18
CA VAL A 104 -6.66 -4.85 11.71
C VAL A 104 -7.59 -5.92 11.13
N SER A 105 -7.80 -6.97 11.91
CA SER A 105 -8.61 -8.13 11.50
C SER A 105 -10.11 -7.85 11.42
N ASN A 106 -10.58 -6.72 11.95
CA ASN A 106 -11.97 -6.29 11.93
C ASN A 106 -12.03 -4.76 11.83
N SER A 107 -12.85 -4.22 10.94
CA SER A 107 -13.05 -2.78 10.74
C SER A 107 -13.45 -2.02 12.02
N ALA A 108 -14.06 -2.68 13.00
CA ALA A 108 -14.33 -2.10 14.33
C ALA A 108 -13.05 -1.65 15.08
N ASN A 109 -11.90 -2.26 14.78
CA ASN A 109 -10.62 -1.95 15.41
C ASN A 109 -9.82 -0.87 14.65
N LEU A 110 -10.34 -0.34 13.55
CA LEU A 110 -9.70 0.75 12.78
C LEU A 110 -9.51 2.00 13.62
N THR A 111 -10.50 2.35 14.45
CA THR A 111 -10.41 3.51 15.35
C THR A 111 -9.22 3.38 16.30
N ALA A 112 -9.01 2.19 16.87
CA ALA A 112 -7.88 1.92 17.75
C ALA A 112 -6.54 2.03 17.02
N ALA A 113 -6.45 1.53 15.78
CA ALA A 113 -5.23 1.66 14.97
C ALA A 113 -4.88 3.13 14.68
N PHE A 114 -5.86 3.95 14.28
CA PHE A 114 -5.63 5.38 14.06
C PHE A 114 -5.28 6.14 15.35
N GLN A 115 -5.88 5.77 16.49
CA GLN A 115 -5.51 6.35 17.79
C GLN A 115 -4.06 6.01 18.16
N ALA A 116 -3.63 4.76 17.95
CA ALA A 116 -2.25 4.35 18.19
C ALA A 116 -1.26 5.11 17.29
N ILE A 117 -1.57 5.27 16.00
CA ILE A 117 -0.76 6.07 15.07
C ILE A 117 -0.69 7.53 15.54
N GLY A 118 -1.82 8.12 15.95
CA GLY A 118 -1.87 9.48 16.48
C GLY A 118 -1.00 9.66 17.74
N ALA A 119 -1.00 8.68 18.63
CA ALA A 119 -0.14 8.68 19.82
C ALA A 119 1.35 8.61 19.44
N GLN A 120 1.74 7.72 18.51
CA GLN A 120 3.12 7.62 18.03
C GLN A 120 3.62 8.91 17.37
N ILE A 121 2.79 9.54 16.52
CA ILE A 121 3.12 10.83 15.90
C ILE A 121 3.27 11.93 16.95
N SER A 122 2.45 11.90 18.01
CA SER A 122 2.48 12.88 19.10
C SER A 122 3.70 12.71 20.02
N GLU A 123 4.06 11.49 20.40
CA GLU A 123 5.24 11.20 21.22
C GLU A 123 6.53 11.63 20.50
N LEU A 124 6.62 11.32 19.21
CA LEU A 124 7.71 11.79 18.36
C LEU A 124 7.81 13.33 18.37
N ARG A 125 6.71 14.08 18.59
CA ARG A 125 6.72 15.55 18.65
C ARG A 125 7.24 16.07 19.99
N LEU A 126 7.07 15.31 21.07
CA LEU A 126 7.48 15.71 22.42
C LEU A 126 8.96 15.39 22.73
N SER A 127 9.57 14.51 21.95
CA SER A 127 10.97 14.07 22.10
C SER A 127 12.01 14.97 21.40
N ASN A 128 11.57 16.08 20.81
CA ASN A 128 12.41 17.08 20.12
C ASN A 128 12.37 18.44 20.81
#